data_AF-A0A250DM85-F1
#
_entry.id   AF-A0A250DM85-F1
#
_cell.length_a   1.000
_cell.length_b   1.000
_cell.length_c   1.000
_cell.angle_alpha   90.00
_cell.angle_beta   90.00
_cell.angle_gamma   90.00
#
_symmetry.space_group_name_H-M   'P 1'
#
loop_
_entity.id
_entity.type
_entity.pdbx_description
1 polymer ?
#
loop_
_entity_poly.entity_id
_entity_poly.type
_entity_poly.pdbx_seq_one_letter_code
_entity_poly.pdbx_strand_id
1 'polypeptide(L)'
;MARAQINHASDSRAATRHAATSSARVDIWVRTIRGRRQAFYRCSAAGVANWQAIGVPLANKALKLGSISLPGITNAAVELYVEQAHPMAAEFAERARALNSDIDAMNLSARGAA
;
A
#
# COMPACT_ATOMS: atom_id res chain seq x y z
N MET A 1 -13.60 -27.90 -3.86
CA MET A 1 -13.41 -26.55 -3.32
C MET A 1 -11.91 -26.27 -3.19
N ALA A 2 -11.33 -25.49 -4.11
CA ALA A 2 -9.89 -25.25 -4.15
C ALA A 2 -9.48 -24.10 -3.21
N ARG A 3 -8.62 -24.37 -2.23
CA ARG A 3 -8.01 -23.33 -1.37
C ARG A 3 -6.96 -22.60 -2.19
N ALA A 4 -7.16 -21.29 -2.41
CA ALA A 4 -6.13 -20.43 -2.98
C ALA A 4 -5.01 -20.26 -1.94
N GLN A 5 -3.89 -20.91 -2.19
CA GLN A 5 -2.65 -20.78 -1.41
C GLN A 5 -2.02 -19.44 -1.82
N ILE A 6 -2.03 -18.47 -0.90
CA ILE A 6 -1.35 -17.19 -1.11
C ILE A 6 0.14 -17.49 -0.96
N ASN A 7 0.84 -17.61 -2.08
CA ASN A 7 2.28 -17.78 -2.12
C ASN A 7 2.94 -16.51 -1.55
N HIS A 8 3.34 -16.57 -0.28
CA HIS A 8 4.27 -15.62 0.27
C HIS A 8 5.59 -15.82 -0.46
N ALA A 9 6.00 -14.85 -1.28
CA ALA A 9 7.32 -14.82 -1.90
C ALA A 9 8.38 -14.80 -0.78
N SER A 10 8.88 -15.99 -0.43
CA SER A 10 10.06 -16.16 0.41
C SER A 10 11.28 -16.01 -0.48
N ASP A 11 11.61 -14.78 -0.88
CA ASP A 11 12.89 -14.49 -1.51
C ASP A 11 13.89 -14.07 -0.43
N SER A 12 14.37 -15.07 0.31
CA SER A 12 15.26 -14.94 1.46
C SER A 12 16.73 -14.79 1.07
N ARG A 13 17.07 -13.99 0.04
CA ARG A 13 18.45 -13.92 -0.48
C ARG A 13 19.13 -12.55 -0.54
N ALA A 14 18.57 -11.51 0.07
CA ALA A 14 19.23 -10.19 0.13
C ALA A 14 19.44 -9.60 1.55
N ALA A 15 19.32 -10.40 2.62
CA ALA A 15 19.55 -9.91 3.98
C ALA A 15 21.02 -10.09 4.40
N THR A 16 21.94 -9.39 3.72
CA THR A 16 23.32 -9.29 4.22
C THR A 16 23.44 -8.05 5.09
N ARG A 17 23.44 -8.28 6.40
CA ARG A 17 24.04 -7.44 7.46
C ARG A 17 23.57 -5.98 7.46
N HIS A 18 22.60 -5.67 8.31
CA HIS A 18 22.58 -4.58 9.31
C HIS A 18 21.17 -4.63 9.91
N ALA A 19 21.02 -5.25 11.09
CA ALA A 19 19.74 -5.18 11.80
C ALA A 19 19.53 -3.73 12.23
N ALA A 20 18.62 -3.02 11.54
CA ALA A 20 18.27 -1.65 11.90
C ALA A 20 17.59 -1.69 13.27
N THR A 21 18.39 -1.49 14.32
CA THR A 21 17.99 -1.71 15.71
C THR A 21 17.48 -0.40 16.31
N SER A 22 16.33 -0.51 17.02
CA SER A 22 15.64 0.44 17.91
C SER A 22 15.30 1.87 17.43
N SER A 23 16.06 2.47 16.52
CA SER A 23 15.74 3.80 15.95
C SER A 23 14.97 3.71 14.62
N ALA A 24 14.84 2.51 14.05
CA ALA A 24 14.13 2.32 12.80
C ALA A 24 12.63 2.55 13.02
N ARG A 25 12.05 3.47 12.26
CA ARG A 25 10.60 3.67 12.17
C ARG A 25 10.03 2.76 11.08
N VAL A 26 8.94 2.09 11.40
CA VAL A 26 8.14 1.31 10.43
C VAL A 26 6.83 2.04 10.21
N ASP A 27 6.59 2.44 8.98
CA ASP A 27 5.29 3.00 8.61
C ASP A 27 4.38 1.85 8.21
N ILE A 28 3.15 1.85 8.70
CA ILE A 28 2.12 0.87 8.37
C ILE A 28 0.98 1.57 7.65
N TRP A 29 0.66 1.10 6.45
CA TRP A 29 -0.49 1.56 5.67
C TRP A 29 -1.56 0.47 5.64
N VAL A 30 -2.78 0.81 6.09
CA VAL A 30 -3.94 -0.09 6.03
C VAL A 30 -4.99 0.53 5.13
N ARG A 31 -5.43 -0.20 4.11
CA ARG A 31 -6.46 0.24 3.17
C ARG A 31 -7.57 -0.79 2.99
N THR A 32 -8.73 -0.34 2.56
CA THR A 32 -9.88 -1.20 2.22
C THR A 32 -10.19 -1.05 0.74
N ILE A 33 -10.16 -2.17 0.00
CA ILE A 33 -10.52 -2.22 -1.42
C ILE A 33 -11.61 -3.25 -1.60
N ARG A 34 -12.76 -2.85 -2.18
CA ARG A 34 -13.91 -3.73 -2.45
C ARG A 34 -14.31 -4.59 -1.23
N GLY A 35 -14.35 -3.98 -0.05
CA GLY A 35 -14.67 -4.66 1.22
C GLY A 35 -13.56 -5.50 1.84
N ARG A 36 -12.40 -5.65 1.17
CA ARG A 36 -11.25 -6.39 1.70
C ARG A 36 -10.18 -5.46 2.27
N ARG A 37 -9.79 -5.70 3.52
CA ARG A 37 -8.67 -4.99 4.16
C ARG A 37 -7.33 -5.57 3.71
N GLN A 38 -6.39 -4.67 3.41
CA GLN A 38 -5.00 -4.96 3.08
C GLN A 38 -4.10 -4.10 3.96
N ALA A 39 -2.98 -4.66 4.39
CA ALA A 39 -1.98 -3.94 5.17
C ALA A 39 -0.61 -4.06 4.52
N PHE A 40 0.14 -2.97 4.59
CA PHE A 40 1.48 -2.85 4.06
C PHE A 40 2.39 -2.18 5.08
N TYR A 41 3.69 -2.43 4.98
CA TYR A 41 4.70 -1.74 5.77
C TYR A 41 5.84 -1.24 4.88
N ARG A 42 6.54 -0.21 5.35
CA ARG A 42 7.82 0.22 4.78
C ARG A 42 8.75 0.62 5.92
N CYS A 43 10.05 0.51 5.69
CA CYS A 43 11.07 0.86 6.65
C CYS A 43 12.34 1.26 5.91
N SER A 44 12.50 2.56 5.66
CA SER A 44 13.66 3.09 4.91
C SER A 44 14.98 2.78 5.60
N ALA A 45 15.02 2.80 6.93
CA ALA A 45 16.21 2.48 7.73
C ALA A 45 16.67 1.02 7.57
N ALA A 46 15.75 0.11 7.21
CA ALA A 46 16.05 -1.29 6.95
C ALA A 46 16.16 -1.61 5.44
N GLY A 47 16.26 -0.58 4.57
CA GLY A 47 16.31 -0.74 3.11
C GLY A 47 14.98 -1.14 2.46
N VAL A 48 13.88 -1.16 3.22
CA VAL A 48 12.53 -1.45 2.71
C VAL A 48 11.89 -0.13 2.26
N ALA A 49 12.34 0.36 1.12
CA ALA A 49 11.85 1.63 0.54
C ALA A 49 10.43 1.50 -0.06
N ASN A 50 10.10 0.32 -0.61
CA ASN A 50 8.81 0.03 -1.21
C ASN A 50 7.83 -0.57 -0.21
N TRP A 51 6.53 -0.33 -0.41
CA TRP A 51 5.47 -0.94 0.41
C TRP A 51 5.46 -2.46 0.26
N GLN A 52 5.66 -3.16 1.37
CA GLN A 52 5.63 -4.62 1.45
C GLN A 52 4.37 -5.11 2.13
N ALA A 53 3.78 -6.20 1.64
CA ALA A 53 2.57 -6.74 2.22
C ALA A 53 2.81 -7.33 3.63
N ILE A 54 1.85 -7.13 4.53
CA ILE A 54 1.84 -7.72 5.87
C ILE A 54 0.42 -8.18 6.22
N GLY A 55 0.30 -9.19 7.09
CA GLY A 55 -0.99 -9.65 7.57
C GLY A 55 -1.73 -8.55 8.35
N VAL A 56 -3.01 -8.33 8.02
CA VAL A 56 -3.87 -7.35 8.71
C VAL A 56 -3.90 -7.55 10.24
N PRO A 57 -4.01 -8.79 10.78
CA PRO A 57 -3.96 -8.99 12.23
C PRO A 57 -2.64 -8.52 12.85
N LEU A 58 -1.51 -8.76 12.18
CA LEU A 58 -0.18 -8.35 12.64
C LEU A 58 -0.03 -6.82 12.59
N ALA A 59 -0.50 -6.18 11.51
CA ALA A 59 -0.51 -4.73 11.39
C ALA A 59 -1.36 -4.06 12.49
N ASN A 60 -2.57 -4.56 12.75
CA ASN A 60 -3.43 -4.03 13.83
C ASN A 60 -2.77 -4.21 15.20
N LYS A 61 -2.13 -5.35 15.45
CA LYS A 61 -1.42 -5.61 16.71
C LYS A 61 -0.25 -4.63 16.87
N ALA A 62 0.55 -4.45 15.82
CA ALA A 62 1.68 -3.52 15.81
C ALA A 62 1.26 -2.07 16.05
N LEU A 63 0.20 -1.61 15.38
CA LEU A 63 -0.38 -0.28 15.59
C LEU A 63 -0.88 -0.09 17.03
N LYS A 64 -1.46 -1.13 17.64
CA LYS A 64 -1.93 -1.07 19.04
C LYS A 64 -0.78 -1.09 20.05
N LEU A 65 0.28 -1.85 19.78
CA LEU A 65 1.45 -1.97 20.66
C LEU A 65 2.44 -0.82 20.49
N GLY A 66 2.39 -0.10 19.36
CA GLY A 66 3.34 0.95 19.01
C GLY A 66 4.70 0.44 18.52
N SER A 67 4.89 -0.88 18.45
CA SER A 67 6.13 -1.50 17.97
C SER A 67 5.91 -2.78 17.18
N ILE A 68 6.90 -3.16 16.37
CA ILE A 68 6.87 -4.38 15.56
C ILE A 68 8.26 -4.98 15.42
N SER A 69 8.32 -6.32 15.29
CA SER A 69 9.52 -7.04 14.87
C SER A 69 9.20 -7.83 13.60
N LEU A 70 10.05 -7.70 12.59
CA LEU A 70 9.96 -8.33 11.27
C LEU A 70 11.33 -8.93 10.90
N PRO A 71 11.43 -9.80 9.87
CA PRO A 71 12.73 -10.26 9.40
C PRO A 71 13.66 -9.08 9.07
N GLY A 72 14.79 -8.98 9.77
CA GLY A 72 15.75 -7.87 9.61
C GLY A 72 15.40 -6.57 10.35
N ILE A 73 14.27 -6.50 11.06
CA ILE A 73 13.81 -5.33 11.81
C ILE A 73 13.43 -5.76 13.23
N THR A 74 14.08 -5.20 14.25
CA THR A 74 13.86 -5.62 15.64
C THR A 74 13.35 -4.47 16.49
N ASN A 75 12.19 -4.69 17.12
CA ASN A 75 11.53 -3.75 18.04
C ASN A 75 11.46 -2.30 17.50
N ALA A 76 11.07 -2.16 16.24
CA ALA A 76 10.94 -0.87 15.58
C ALA A 76 9.67 -0.15 16.02
N ALA A 77 9.74 1.17 16.18
CA ALA A 77 8.58 2.00 16.47
C ALA A 77 7.66 2.05 15.24
N VAL A 78 6.35 2.01 15.49
CA VAL A 78 5.33 1.95 14.44
C VAL A 78 4.64 3.31 14.29
N GLU A 79 4.46 3.77 13.06
CA GLU A 79 3.58 4.88 12.72
C GLU A 79 2.49 4.43 11.75
N LEU A 80 1.27 4.94 11.96
CA LEU A 80 0.20 4.81 10.97
C LEU A 80 0.45 5.78 9.83
N TYR A 81 0.67 5.24 8.63
CA TYR A 81 0.64 6.02 7.41
C TYR A 81 -0.80 6.28 6.99
N VAL A 82 -1.18 7.56 7.01
CA VAL A 82 -2.43 8.05 6.44
C VAL A 82 -2.09 8.68 5.09
N GLU A 83 -2.66 8.13 4.03
CA GLU A 83 -2.56 8.71 2.70
C GLU A 83 -3.22 10.09 2.72
N GLN A 84 -2.43 11.12 2.47
CA GLN A 84 -2.92 12.49 2.43
C GLN A 84 -3.57 12.73 1.07
N ALA A 85 -4.83 13.20 1.08
CA ALA A 85 -5.48 13.61 -0.16
C ALA A 85 -4.69 14.75 -0.79
N HIS A 86 -4.33 14.61 -2.07
CA HIS A 86 -3.65 15.67 -2.79
C HIS A 86 -4.57 16.89 -2.88
N PRO A 87 -4.09 18.13 -2.65
CA PRO A 87 -4.94 19.32 -2.62
C PRO A 87 -5.70 19.55 -3.94
N MET A 88 -5.12 19.15 -5.07
CA MET A 88 -5.76 19.23 -6.39
C MET A 88 -6.55 17.97 -6.78
N ALA A 89 -6.76 17.01 -5.88
CA ALA A 89 -7.44 15.76 -6.22
C ALA A 89 -8.87 15.98 -6.74
N ALA A 90 -9.58 16.97 -6.17
CA ALA A 90 -10.92 17.35 -6.62
C ALA A 90 -10.90 17.93 -8.04
N GLU A 91 -10.03 18.90 -8.31
CA GLU A 91 -9.89 19.51 -9.64
C GLU A 91 -9.47 18.49 -10.70
N PHE A 92 -8.54 17.60 -10.35
CA PHE A 92 -8.13 16.50 -11.22
C PHE A 92 -9.32 15.58 -11.54
N ALA A 93 -10.11 15.22 -10.53
CA ALA A 93 -11.28 14.37 -10.71
C ALA A 93 -12.35 15.03 -11.59
N GLU A 94 -12.60 16.34 -11.44
CA GLU A 94 -13.50 17.10 -12.31
C GLU A 94 -12.99 17.11 -13.76
N ARG A 95 -11.72 17.45 -13.97
CA ARG A 95 -11.11 17.48 -15.31
C ARG A 95 -11.12 16.11 -15.98
N ALA A 96 -10.83 15.05 -15.23
CA ALA A 96 -10.89 13.69 -15.74
C ALA A 96 -12.33 13.29 -16.14
N ARG A 97 -13.34 13.68 -15.35
CA ARG A 97 -14.76 13.43 -15.68
C ARG A 97 -15.21 14.19 -16.92
N ALA A 98 -14.81 15.44 -17.08
CA ALA A 98 -15.09 16.23 -18.27
C ALA A 98 -14.49 15.57 -19.52
N LEU A 99 -13.18 15.26 -19.48
CA LEU A 99 -12.47 14.64 -20.59
C LEU A 99 -13.07 13.28 -21.00
N ASN A 100 -13.45 12.44 -20.02
CA ASN A 100 -14.08 11.16 -20.31
C ASN A 100 -15.44 11.34 -21.00
N SER A 101 -16.23 12.32 -20.57
CA SER A 101 -17.51 12.65 -21.21
C SER A 101 -17.33 13.10 -22.66
N ASP A 102 -16.30 13.91 -22.93
CA ASP A 102 -15.97 14.37 -24.29
C ASP A 102 -15.57 13.20 -25.19
N ILE A 103 -14.75 12.27 -24.68
CA ILE A 103 -14.36 11.05 -25.38
C ILE A 103 -15.59 10.19 -25.69
N ASP A 104 -16.49 10.02 -24.72
CA ASP A 104 -17.72 9.26 -24.92
C ASP A 104 -18.63 9.90 -25.98
N ALA A 105 -18.76 11.23 -25.98
CA ALA A 105 -19.51 11.97 -26.99
C ALA A 105 -18.90 11.80 -28.40
N MET A 106 -17.57 11.87 -28.52
CA MET A 106 -16.87 11.62 -29.78
C MET A 106 -17.05 10.18 -30.27
N ASN A 107 -17.00 9.20 -29.38
CA ASN A 107 -17.21 7.80 -29.75
C ASN A 107 -18.65 7.52 -30.20
N LEU A 108 -19.63 8.19 -29.58
CA LEU A 108 -21.04 8.10 -29.98
C LEU A 108 -21.27 8.73 -31.36
N SER A 109 -20.70 9.91 -31.62
CA SER A 109 -20.84 10.57 -32.93
C SER A 109 -20.14 9.79 -34.05
N ALA A 110 -18.95 9.23 -33.79
CA ALA A 110 -18.23 8.39 -34.72
C ALA A 110 -18.99 7.09 -35.08
N ARG A 111 -19.77 6.53 -34.14
CA ARG A 111 -20.61 5.35 -34.37
C ARG A 111 -21.93 5.65 -35.11
N GLY A 112 -22.47 6.86 -34.97
CA GLY A 112 -23.69 7.28 -35.68
C GLY A 112 -23.45 7.75 -37.11
N ALA A 113 -22.20 7.97 -37.51
CA ALA A 113 -21.79 8.41 -38.85
C ALA A 113 -21.38 7.26 -39.79
N ALA A 114 -21.51 6.00 -39.34
CA ALA A 114 -21.27 4.78 -40.12
C ALA A 114 -22.60 4.07 -40.41
#